data_AF-A0A8K0MWG0-F1
#
_entry.id   AF-A0A8K0MWG0-F1
#
_cell.length_a   1.000
_cell.length_b   1.000
_cell.length_c   1.000
_cell.angle_alpha   90.00
_cell.angle_beta   90.00
_cell.angle_gamma   90.00
#
_symmetry.space_group_name_H-M   'P 1'
#
loop_
_entity.id
_entity.type
_entity.pdbx_description
1 polymer ?
#
loop_
_entity_poly.entity_id
_entity_poly.type
_entity_poly.pdbx_seq_one_letter_code
_entity_poly.pdbx_strand_id
1 'polypeptide(L)'
;MEMEVSRPLSLRCSVQKYDWGKLGKDSRVARLFSRNSDAEIEPDRPYAEFWMGTHESGPSFLVRGESGSPDSEPVSLRKWILDNPGFLGEKVVDRWGSELPFLFKVLSVAKALSIQAHPDKELAKVLHRMQPSIYKDPNQKPEMAIALTDFKALCGFVSIEIFESGITFFSTIALSIG
;
A
#
# COMPACT_ATOMS: atom_id res chain seq x y z
N MET A 1 26.64 5.77 25.09
CA MET A 1 26.77 4.57 24.26
C MET A 1 26.42 5.01 22.85
N GLU A 2 27.42 5.30 22.03
CA GLU A 2 27.20 5.74 20.66
C GLU A 2 26.41 4.67 19.93
N MET A 3 25.26 5.04 19.36
CA MET A 3 24.57 4.19 18.42
C MET A 3 25.50 4.01 17.22
N GLU A 4 26.15 2.86 17.16
CA GLU A 4 26.85 2.38 15.98
C GLU A 4 25.93 2.65 14.77
N VAL A 5 26.39 3.45 13.80
CA VAL A 5 25.57 3.84 12.65
C VAL A 5 25.25 2.57 11.87
N SER A 6 24.08 2.01 12.17
CA SER A 6 23.61 0.77 11.57
C SER A 6 23.53 1.00 10.06
N ARG A 7 24.24 0.18 9.29
CA ARG A 7 24.14 0.20 7.83
C ARG A 7 22.67 0.06 7.43
N PRO A 8 22.23 0.73 6.34
CA PRO A 8 20.86 0.58 5.86
C PRO A 8 20.56 -0.90 5.58
N LEU A 9 19.42 -1.37 6.09
CA LEU A 9 18.96 -2.73 5.85
C LEU A 9 18.24 -2.79 4.51
N SER A 10 18.73 -3.65 3.62
CA SER A 10 18.08 -3.90 2.34
C SER A 10 16.88 -4.82 2.54
N LEU A 11 15.78 -4.52 1.84
CA LEU A 11 14.55 -5.30 1.90
C LEU A 11 14.28 -5.97 0.56
N ARG A 12 13.84 -7.22 0.60
CA ARG A 12 13.13 -7.87 -0.50
C ARG A 12 11.63 -7.76 -0.21
N CYS A 13 10.92 -7.12 -1.11
CA CYS A 13 9.54 -6.67 -0.90
C CYS A 13 8.56 -7.49 -1.74
N SER A 14 7.28 -7.37 -1.39
CA SER A 14 6.20 -8.13 -2.01
C SER A 14 5.61 -7.39 -3.21
N VAL A 15 5.09 -8.14 -4.18
CA VAL A 15 4.38 -7.62 -5.34
C VAL A 15 2.99 -8.24 -5.46
N GLN A 16 1.99 -7.40 -5.68
CA GLN A 16 0.61 -7.82 -5.93
C GLN A 16 0.32 -7.75 -7.43
N LYS A 17 -0.15 -8.87 -7.97
CA LYS A 17 -0.39 -9.07 -9.40
C LYS A 17 -1.89 -8.98 -9.74
N TYR A 18 -2.55 -7.90 -9.29
CA TYR A 18 -3.99 -7.71 -9.52
C TYR A 18 -4.32 -7.31 -10.97
N ASP A 19 -5.45 -7.76 -11.49
CA ASP A 19 -5.85 -7.63 -12.91
C ASP A 19 -6.01 -6.19 -13.44
N TRP A 20 -6.04 -5.21 -12.55
CA TRP A 20 -6.09 -3.80 -12.90
C TRP A 20 -4.70 -3.20 -13.17
N GLY A 21 -3.62 -3.91 -12.85
CA GLY A 21 -2.24 -3.47 -13.02
C GLY A 21 -1.79 -3.44 -14.48
N LYS A 22 -0.77 -2.63 -14.78
CA LYS A 22 -0.09 -2.68 -16.09
C LYS A 22 0.62 -4.02 -16.28
N LEU A 23 0.72 -4.45 -17.53
CA LEU A 23 1.33 -5.73 -17.90
C LEU A 23 2.86 -5.63 -17.98
N GLY A 24 3.53 -6.69 -17.54
CA GLY A 24 4.95 -6.93 -17.73
C GLY A 24 5.83 -5.69 -17.62
N LYS A 25 6.72 -5.50 -18.60
CA LYS A 25 7.71 -4.43 -18.60
C LYS A 25 7.12 -3.03 -18.67
N ASP A 26 5.84 -2.85 -19.05
CA ASP A 26 5.19 -1.53 -19.04
C ASP A 26 4.86 -1.05 -17.62
N SER A 27 4.71 -1.99 -16.69
CA SER A 27 4.52 -1.69 -15.28
C SER A 27 5.79 -1.20 -14.60
N ARG A 28 5.72 -0.01 -13.98
CA ARG A 28 6.80 0.47 -13.10
C ARG A 28 7.00 -0.47 -11.91
N VAL A 29 5.92 -1.07 -11.42
CA VAL A 29 5.95 -2.07 -10.34
C VAL A 29 6.73 -3.31 -10.77
N ALA A 30 6.53 -3.82 -12.00
CA ALA A 30 7.29 -4.97 -12.49
C ALA A 30 8.80 -4.67 -12.56
N ARG A 31 9.16 -3.51 -13.13
CA ARG A 31 10.57 -3.09 -13.25
C ARG A 31 11.22 -2.88 -11.89
N LEU A 32 10.49 -2.32 -10.93
CA LEU A 32 10.96 -2.14 -9.55
C LEU A 32 11.13 -3.49 -8.85
N PHE A 33 10.12 -4.36 -8.93
CA PHE A 33 10.16 -5.68 -8.33
C PHE A 33 11.33 -6.51 -8.87
N SER A 34 11.51 -6.57 -10.19
CA SER A 34 12.62 -7.28 -10.82
C SER A 34 13.99 -6.80 -10.33
N ARG A 35 14.19 -5.48 -10.16
CA ARG A 35 15.44 -4.93 -9.59
C ARG A 35 15.61 -5.19 -8.08
N ASN A 36 14.53 -5.46 -7.36
CA ASN A 36 14.55 -5.67 -5.92
C ASN A 36 14.71 -7.16 -5.53
N SER A 37 14.22 -8.06 -6.39
CA SER A 37 14.17 -9.49 -6.10
C SER A 37 14.96 -10.36 -7.09
N ASP A 38 15.55 -9.75 -8.13
CA ASP A 38 16.17 -10.41 -9.28
C ASP A 38 15.21 -11.33 -10.05
N ALA A 39 13.90 -11.20 -9.81
CA ALA A 39 12.88 -11.97 -10.49
C ALA A 39 12.73 -11.53 -11.95
N GLU A 40 12.51 -12.51 -12.83
CA GLU A 40 12.17 -12.25 -14.22
C GLU A 40 10.78 -11.60 -14.35
N ILE A 41 10.64 -10.71 -15.33
CA ILE A 41 9.37 -10.05 -15.63
C ILE A 41 8.62 -10.90 -16.65
N GLU A 42 7.45 -11.39 -16.25
CA GLU A 42 6.51 -12.09 -17.13
C GLU A 42 5.77 -11.05 -18.01
N PRO A 43 5.89 -11.09 -19.35
CA PRO A 43 5.36 -10.04 -20.24
C PRO A 43 3.84 -9.82 -20.13
N ASP A 44 3.06 -10.90 -20.05
CA ASP A 44 1.58 -10.85 -20.07
C ASP A 44 0.95 -10.84 -18.68
N ARG A 45 1.76 -10.73 -17.63
CA ARG A 45 1.30 -10.74 -16.25
C ARG A 45 1.04 -9.32 -15.76
N PRO A 46 -0.08 -9.04 -15.06
CA PRO A 46 -0.28 -7.74 -14.44
C PRO A 46 0.59 -7.58 -13.19
N TYR A 47 1.13 -6.37 -13.01
CA TYR A 47 1.91 -5.97 -11.84
C TYR A 47 1.32 -4.67 -11.30
N ALA A 48 0.59 -4.75 -10.20
CA ALA A 48 -0.33 -3.73 -9.74
C ALA A 48 0.24 -2.90 -8.58
N GLU A 49 0.71 -3.58 -7.52
CA GLU A 49 1.24 -2.91 -6.32
C GLU A 49 2.58 -3.52 -5.90
N PHE A 50 3.55 -2.68 -5.51
CA PHE A 50 4.77 -3.09 -4.82
C PHE A 50 4.69 -2.63 -3.36
N TRP A 51 4.77 -3.54 -2.41
CA TRP A 51 4.50 -3.28 -0.99
C TRP A 51 5.78 -3.28 -0.16
N MET A 52 5.95 -2.23 0.64
CA MET A 52 7.08 -2.03 1.54
C MET A 52 6.55 -1.78 2.96
N GLY A 53 6.77 -2.73 3.86
CA GLY A 53 6.35 -2.61 5.25
C GLY A 53 6.17 -3.95 5.96
N THR A 54 5.37 -3.96 7.02
CA THR A 54 5.15 -5.12 7.91
C THR A 54 3.84 -5.86 7.67
N HIS A 55 3.10 -5.51 6.61
CA HIS A 55 1.76 -6.04 6.38
C HIS A 55 1.77 -7.54 6.02
N GLU A 56 0.93 -8.34 6.69
CA GLU A 56 0.91 -9.81 6.59
C GLU A 56 0.60 -10.34 5.18
N SER A 57 -0.32 -9.70 4.45
CA SER A 57 -0.65 -10.10 3.06
C SER A 57 0.41 -9.75 2.01
N GLY A 58 1.46 -9.03 2.40
CA GLY A 58 2.56 -8.65 1.50
C GLY A 58 3.81 -8.33 2.30
N PRO A 59 4.39 -9.32 2.99
CA PRO A 59 5.50 -9.10 3.91
C PRO A 59 6.76 -8.67 3.16
N SER A 60 7.52 -7.75 3.75
CA SER A 60 8.91 -7.49 3.36
C SER A 60 9.86 -8.35 4.19
N PHE A 61 10.98 -8.76 3.59
CA PHE A 61 12.01 -9.58 4.23
C PHE A 61 13.36 -8.87 4.18
N LEU A 62 14.19 -9.06 5.20
CA LEU A 62 15.56 -8.55 5.19
C LEU A 62 16.40 -9.35 4.19
N VAL A 63 17.17 -8.64 3.36
CA VAL A 63 18.21 -9.26 2.53
C VAL A 63 19.41 -9.52 3.44
N ARG A 64 19.77 -10.80 3.63
CA ARG A 64 20.99 -11.17 4.34
C ARG A 64 22.18 -10.98 3.41
N GLY A 65 23.28 -10.41 3.92
CA GLY A 65 24.54 -10.35 3.19
C GLY A 65 25.14 -11.75 2.97
N GLU A 66 26.22 -11.84 2.20
CA GLU A 66 26.91 -13.09 1.82
C GLU A 66 27.34 -13.98 3.01
N SER A 67 27.39 -13.43 4.23
CA SER A 67 27.76 -14.13 5.46
C SER A 67 26.61 -14.91 6.12
N GLY A 68 25.38 -14.80 5.60
CA GLY A 68 24.26 -15.59 6.09
C GLY A 68 24.36 -17.04 5.61
N SER A 69 24.20 -18.02 6.50
CA SER A 69 24.09 -19.41 6.08
C SER A 69 22.90 -19.55 5.12
N PRO A 70 23.05 -20.19 3.95
CA PRO A 70 21.97 -20.35 2.97
C PRO A 70 20.75 -21.11 3.52
N ASP A 71 20.92 -21.87 4.60
CA ASP A 71 19.88 -22.72 5.19
C ASP A 71 19.01 -22.05 6.26
N SER A 72 19.28 -20.81 6.68
CA SER A 72 18.42 -20.19 7.70
C SER A 72 17.26 -19.40 7.11
N GLU A 73 16.10 -19.57 7.73
CA GLU A 73 14.81 -18.99 7.31
C GLU A 73 14.87 -17.47 7.08
N PRO A 74 14.16 -16.95 6.06
CA PRO A 74 14.05 -15.51 5.82
C PRO A 74 13.48 -14.78 7.05
N VAL A 75 14.09 -13.66 7.44
CA VAL A 75 13.58 -12.83 8.53
C VAL A 75 12.63 -11.78 7.95
N SER A 76 11.36 -11.83 8.32
CA SER A 76 10.41 -10.78 7.95
C SER A 76 10.75 -9.47 8.66
N LEU A 77 10.51 -8.34 7.99
CA LEU A 77 10.69 -7.01 8.57
C LEU A 77 9.84 -6.87 9.84
N ARG A 78 8.63 -7.44 9.86
CA ARG A 78 7.78 -7.43 11.04
C ARG A 78 8.45 -8.10 12.24
N LYS A 79 8.94 -9.34 12.07
CA LYS A 79 9.65 -10.04 13.14
C LYS A 79 10.88 -9.25 13.59
N TRP A 80 11.65 -8.74 12.65
CA TRP A 80 12.85 -7.98 12.96
C TRP A 80 12.56 -6.71 13.78
N ILE A 81 11.48 -5.98 13.46
CA ILE A 81 11.04 -4.80 14.23
C ILE A 81 10.58 -5.19 15.64
N LEU A 82 9.84 -6.30 15.79
CA LEU A 82 9.42 -6.79 17.11
C LEU A 82 10.62 -7.10 18.02
N ASP A 83 11.68 -7.68 17.43
CA ASP A 83 12.91 -8.01 18.15
C ASP A 83 13.82 -6.75 18.35
N ASN A 84 13.61 -5.68 17.58
CA ASN A 84 14.43 -4.47 17.57
C ASN A 84 13.59 -3.17 17.57
N PRO A 85 12.68 -2.95 18.53
CA PRO A 85 11.71 -1.86 18.47
C PRO A 85 12.34 -0.46 18.52
N GLY A 86 13.56 -0.33 19.06
CA GLY A 86 14.30 0.93 19.12
C GLY A 86 14.56 1.57 17.73
N PHE A 87 14.53 0.79 16.65
CA PHE A 87 14.68 1.30 15.29
C PHE A 87 13.46 2.08 14.77
N LEU A 88 12.29 1.95 15.41
CA LEU A 88 11.15 2.81 15.12
C LEU A 88 11.31 4.21 15.71
N GLY A 89 12.19 4.36 16.70
CA GLY A 89 12.34 5.56 17.52
C GLY A 89 11.27 5.67 18.61
N GLU A 90 11.65 6.27 19.74
CA GLU A 90 10.82 6.33 20.97
C GLU A 90 9.40 6.86 20.71
N LYS A 91 9.28 7.97 19.97
CA LYS A 91 7.98 8.59 19.66
C LYS A 91 7.02 7.65 18.93
N VAL A 92 7.54 6.77 18.07
CA VAL A 92 6.71 5.82 17.34
C VAL A 92 6.30 4.68 18.26
N VAL A 93 7.25 4.15 19.04
CA VAL A 93 7.00 3.08 20.01
C VAL A 93 5.97 3.52 21.06
N ASP A 94 6.08 4.74 21.60
CA ASP A 94 5.13 5.25 22.60
C ASP A 94 3.69 5.33 22.10
N ARG A 95 3.51 5.60 20.80
CA ARG A 95 2.18 5.83 20.22
C ARG A 95 1.59 4.61 19.53
N TRP A 96 2.41 3.77 18.89
CA TRP A 96 1.96 2.63 18.09
C TRP A 96 2.55 1.30 18.53
N GLY A 97 3.40 1.27 19.55
CA GLY A 97 4.11 0.08 19.99
C GLY A 97 5.16 -0.37 18.98
N SER A 98 5.46 -1.67 18.98
CA SER A 98 6.46 -2.28 18.10
C SER A 98 5.92 -2.57 16.68
N GLU A 99 5.06 -1.70 16.16
CA GLU A 99 4.42 -1.83 14.84
C GLU A 99 4.77 -0.64 13.95
N LEU A 100 5.00 -0.90 12.66
CA LEU A 100 5.22 0.16 11.69
C LEU A 100 3.86 0.80 11.34
N PRO A 101 3.64 2.10 11.59
CA PRO A 101 2.30 2.71 11.52
C PRO A 101 1.85 3.07 10.11
N PHE A 102 2.56 2.60 9.08
CA PHE A 102 2.22 2.85 7.68
C PHE A 102 2.61 1.67 6.80
N LEU A 103 1.95 1.58 5.63
CA LEU A 103 2.33 0.70 4.53
C LEU A 103 2.66 1.57 3.33
N PHE A 104 3.90 1.48 2.85
CA PHE A 104 4.31 2.23 1.66
C PHE A 104 4.13 1.38 0.41
N LYS A 105 3.65 2.01 -0.67
CA LYS A 105 3.35 1.30 -1.92
C LYS A 105 3.79 2.08 -3.16
N VAL A 106 4.16 1.36 -4.20
CA VAL A 106 4.17 1.86 -5.58
C VAL A 106 3.04 1.19 -6.33
N LEU A 107 2.20 1.98 -7.01
CA LEU A 107 1.09 1.47 -7.82
C LEU A 107 1.38 1.68 -9.30
N SER A 108 0.98 0.73 -10.13
CA SER A 108 1.07 0.82 -11.59
C SER A 108 -0.27 0.47 -12.23
N VAL A 109 -1.13 1.48 -12.34
CA VAL A 109 -2.55 1.35 -12.70
C VAL A 109 -2.75 1.32 -14.22
N ALA A 110 -3.46 0.31 -14.72
CA ALA A 110 -3.92 0.21 -16.12
C ALA A 110 -5.43 0.41 -16.27
N LYS A 111 -6.21 -0.06 -15.29
CA LYS A 111 -7.67 0.08 -15.26
C LYS A 111 -8.09 0.94 -14.07
N ALA A 112 -9.18 1.68 -14.23
CA ALA A 112 -9.75 2.46 -13.13
C ALA A 112 -10.08 1.54 -11.94
N LEU A 113 -9.72 2.00 -10.74
CA LEU A 113 -10.06 1.32 -9.49
C LEU A 113 -11.49 1.67 -9.07
N SER A 114 -12.04 0.91 -8.13
CA SER A 114 -13.34 1.24 -7.53
C SER A 114 -13.32 2.62 -6.89
N ILE A 115 -14.45 3.33 -6.95
CA ILE A 115 -14.70 4.51 -6.12
C ILE A 115 -14.77 4.04 -4.66
N GLN A 116 -14.01 4.69 -3.78
CA GLN A 116 -13.81 4.25 -2.40
C GLN A 116 -13.90 5.43 -1.44
N ALA A 117 -14.36 5.13 -0.22
CA ALA A 117 -14.24 6.00 0.94
C ALA A 117 -13.82 5.14 2.13
N HIS A 118 -12.97 5.68 3.00
CA HIS A 118 -12.52 4.99 4.20
C HIS A 118 -13.26 5.57 5.42
N PRO A 119 -13.76 4.71 6.33
CA PRO A 119 -14.38 5.19 7.55
C PRO A 119 -13.36 5.93 8.43
N ASP A 120 -13.85 6.86 9.24
CA ASP A 120 -13.07 7.39 10.35
C ASP A 120 -12.84 6.31 11.42
N LYS A 121 -12.06 6.67 12.46
CA LYS A 121 -11.64 5.70 13.49
C LYS A 121 -12.82 5.13 14.27
N GLU A 122 -13.86 5.92 14.56
CA GLU A 122 -14.99 5.46 15.37
C GLU A 122 -15.92 4.56 14.55
N LEU A 123 -16.19 4.95 13.30
CA LEU A 123 -16.97 4.14 12.38
C LEU A 123 -16.25 2.81 12.04
N ALA A 124 -14.92 2.83 11.86
CA ALA A 124 -14.14 1.62 11.60
C ALA A 124 -14.28 0.58 12.74
N LYS A 125 -14.27 1.01 14.01
CA LYS A 125 -14.49 0.12 15.17
C LYS A 125 -15.88 -0.52 15.13
N VAL A 126 -16.91 0.25 14.78
CA VAL A 126 -18.29 -0.24 14.68
C VAL A 126 -18.39 -1.27 13.56
N LEU A 127 -17.91 -0.92 12.37
CA LEU A 127 -17.96 -1.76 11.18
C LEU A 127 -17.16 -3.06 11.34
N HIS A 128 -15.96 -3.00 11.93
CA HIS A 128 -15.16 -4.20 12.22
C HIS A 128 -15.89 -5.16 13.16
N ARG A 129 -16.57 -4.66 14.20
CA ARG A 129 -17.36 -5.52 15.10
C ARG A 129 -18.58 -6.12 14.42
N MET A 130 -19.25 -5.38 13.55
CA MET A 130 -20.48 -5.84 12.88
C MET A 130 -20.19 -6.80 11.71
N GLN A 131 -19.12 -6.56 10.97
CA GLN A 131 -18.78 -7.27 9.73
C GLN A 131 -17.26 -7.52 9.63
N PRO A 132 -16.67 -8.34 10.52
CA PRO A 132 -15.22 -8.53 10.61
C PRO A 132 -14.59 -9.18 9.37
N SER A 133 -15.38 -9.89 8.56
CA SER A 133 -14.91 -10.47 7.29
C SER A 133 -14.73 -9.43 6.19
N ILE A 134 -15.45 -8.29 6.27
CA ILE A 134 -15.40 -7.20 5.30
C ILE A 134 -14.44 -6.11 5.78
N TYR A 135 -14.62 -5.66 7.03
CA TYR A 135 -13.75 -4.67 7.67
C TYR A 135 -12.76 -5.42 8.55
N LYS A 136 -11.55 -5.62 8.04
CA LYS A 136 -10.57 -6.54 8.63
C LYS A 136 -9.93 -6.04 9.93
N ASP A 137 -10.01 -4.74 10.18
CA ASP A 137 -9.41 -4.12 11.35
C ASP A 137 -10.19 -2.85 11.77
N PRO A 138 -10.03 -2.37 13.02
CA PRO A 138 -10.78 -1.23 13.55
C PRO A 138 -10.04 0.11 13.33
N ASN A 139 -9.22 0.26 12.29
CA ASN A 139 -8.49 1.51 12.02
C ASN A 139 -9.12 2.33 10.90
N GLN A 140 -8.96 3.65 11.03
CA GLN A 140 -9.04 4.55 9.88
C GLN A 140 -7.88 4.28 8.93
N LYS A 141 -8.08 4.62 7.65
CA LYS A 141 -7.06 4.43 6.61
C LYS A 141 -6.81 5.74 5.85
N PRO A 142 -6.12 6.71 6.47
CA PRO A 142 -5.68 7.90 5.76
C PRO A 142 -4.66 7.49 4.68
N GLU A 143 -4.84 8.01 3.46
CA GLU A 143 -4.00 7.69 2.31
C GLU A 143 -3.45 8.97 1.69
N MET A 144 -2.25 8.87 1.11
CA MET A 144 -1.62 9.95 0.34
C MET A 144 -1.06 9.36 -0.95
N ALA A 145 -1.34 10.01 -2.07
CA ALA A 145 -0.83 9.62 -3.38
C ALA A 145 0.13 10.69 -3.92
N ILE A 146 1.28 10.24 -4.41
CA ILE A 146 2.26 11.09 -5.10
C ILE A 146 2.42 10.56 -6.52
N ALA A 147 2.17 11.41 -7.50
CA ALA A 147 2.24 11.05 -8.91
C ALA A 147 3.70 10.88 -9.37
N LEU A 148 4.08 9.66 -9.78
CA LEU A 148 5.39 9.37 -10.41
C LEU A 148 5.36 9.52 -11.94
N THR A 149 4.15 9.62 -12.50
CA THR A 149 3.82 9.89 -13.91
C THR A 149 2.54 10.69 -13.93
N ASP A 150 2.11 11.12 -15.11
CA ASP A 150 0.75 11.58 -15.34
C ASP A 150 -0.25 10.62 -14.68
N PHE A 151 -1.15 11.21 -13.89
CA PHE A 151 -2.04 10.49 -13.01
C PHE A 151 -3.40 11.19 -13.02
N LYS A 152 -4.47 10.38 -13.04
CA LYS A 152 -5.85 10.84 -12.97
C LYS A 152 -6.51 10.20 -11.77
N ALA A 153 -7.24 11.00 -10.99
CA ALA A 153 -8.02 10.55 -9.86
C ALA A 153 -9.33 11.30 -9.75
N LEU A 154 -10.32 10.63 -9.16
CA LEU A 154 -11.51 11.28 -8.59
C LEU A 154 -11.25 11.48 -7.10
N CYS A 155 -11.45 12.70 -6.61
CA CYS A 155 -11.20 13.04 -5.21
C CYS A 155 -12.19 14.10 -4.74
N GLY A 156 -13.08 13.70 -3.81
CA GLY A 156 -14.13 14.57 -3.30
C GLY A 156 -15.26 14.81 -4.29
N PHE A 157 -16.27 15.54 -3.82
CA PHE A 157 -17.35 16.03 -4.67
C PHE A 157 -16.91 17.27 -5.43
N VAL A 158 -17.49 17.47 -6.61
CA VAL A 158 -17.40 18.75 -7.33
C VAL A 158 -18.18 19.83 -6.57
N SER A 159 -17.97 21.10 -6.95
CA SER A 159 -18.78 22.18 -6.38
C SER A 159 -20.25 22.04 -6.79
N ILE A 160 -21.15 22.66 -6.01
CA ILE A 160 -22.59 22.59 -6.28
C ILE A 160 -22.92 23.15 -7.66
N GLU A 161 -22.23 24.21 -8.09
CA GLU A 161 -22.45 24.84 -9.39
C GLU A 161 -22.08 23.91 -10.55
N ILE A 162 -20.96 23.18 -10.42
CA ILE A 162 -20.56 22.17 -11.43
C ILE A 162 -21.55 21.01 -11.43
N PHE A 163 -22.03 20.61 -10.25
CA PHE A 163 -23.02 19.54 -10.12
C PHE A 163 -24.34 19.91 -10.81
N GLU A 164 -24.89 21.09 -10.53
CA GLU A 164 -26.12 21.60 -11.15
C GLU A 164 -26.00 21.72 -12.68
N SER A 165 -24.86 22.24 -13.15
CA SER A 165 -24.56 22.33 -14.58
C SER A 165 -24.53 20.93 -15.22
N GLY A 166 -23.89 19.96 -14.57
CA GLY A 166 -23.81 18.58 -15.03
C GLY A 166 -25.17 17.89 -15.14
N ILE A 167 -26.04 18.06 -14.13
CA ILE A 167 -27.40 17.49 -14.14
C ILE A 167 -28.20 18.07 -15.30
N THR A 168 -28.15 19.39 -15.49
CA THR A 168 -28.91 20.08 -16.54
C THR A 168 -28.41 19.67 -17.94
N PHE A 169 -27.11 19.45 -18.08
CA PHE A 169 -26.49 19.09 -19.36
C PHE A 169 -26.75 17.62 -19.75
N PHE A 170 -26.72 16.70 -18.78
CA PHE A 170 -26.90 15.26 -19.03
C PHE A 170 -28.30 14.80 -18.60
N SER A 171 -29.23 14.73 -19.56
CA SER A 171 -30.62 14.33 -19.32
C SER A 171 -30.78 12.99 -18.60
N THR A 172 -29.88 12.03 -18.83
CA THR A 172 -29.87 10.74 -18.12
C THR A 172 -29.61 10.88 -16.62
N ILE A 173 -28.74 11.82 -16.22
CA ILE A 173 -28.48 12.09 -14.80
C ILE A 173 -29.70 12.76 -14.18
N ALA A 174 -30.28 13.77 -14.86
CA ALA A 174 -31.51 14.43 -14.40
C ALA A 174 -32.64 13.43 -14.13
N LEU A 175 -32.91 12.53 -15.10
CA LEU A 175 -33.93 11.49 -14.95
C LEU A 175 -33.68 10.52 -13.79
N SER A 176 -32.41 10.34 -13.38
CA SER A 176 -32.05 9.43 -12.29
C SER A 176 -32.23 10.06 -10.91
N ILE A 177 -32.27 11.40 -10.83
CA ILE A 177 -32.34 12.14 -9.56
C ILE A 177 -33.80 12.54 -9.24
N GLY A 178 -34.65 12.71 -10.25
CA GLY A 178 -36.06 13.09 -10.11
C GLY A 178 -36.29 14.54 -10.46
#